data_AF-A0A6I7WEN6-F1
#
_entry.id   AF-A0A6I7WEN6-F1
#
_cell.length_a   1.000
_cell.length_b   1.000
_cell.length_c   1.000
_cell.angle_alpha   90.00
_cell.angle_beta   90.00
_cell.angle_gamma   90.00
#
_symmetry.space_group_name_H-M   'P 1'
#
loop_
_entity.id
_entity.type
_entity.pdbx_description
1 polymer ?
#
loop_
_entity_poly.entity_id
_entity_poly.type
_entity_poly.pdbx_seq_one_letter_code
_entity_poly.pdbx_strand_id
1 'polypeptide(L)'
;MNKTKVDDMLIEMISPKVKEIEEKFGNGEGLTQDDINTLLLKSQYNHINHLDAKLDEVTADVASLKEEFNGLKSEFEVLKVSIEHTIQKSLNKNMLMLFGMMGFFLTLSKIIDKFG
;
A
#
# COMPACT_ATOMS: atom_id res chain seq x y z
N MET A 1 -2.72 14.69 10.50
CA MET A 1 -1.82 15.73 11.06
C MET A 1 -2.69 16.93 11.39
N ASN A 2 -2.71 17.40 12.65
CA ASN A 2 -3.57 18.52 13.04
C ASN A 2 -2.90 19.82 12.58
N LYS A 3 -3.15 20.24 11.33
CA LYS A 3 -2.67 21.52 10.79
C LYS A 3 -3.17 22.63 11.70
N THR A 4 -2.25 23.14 12.49
CA THR A 4 -2.54 24.19 13.46
C THR A 4 -2.89 25.43 12.68
N LYS A 5 -4.13 25.89 12.83
CA LYS A 5 -4.68 27.25 12.79
C LYS A 5 -3.73 28.43 12.49
N VAL A 6 -2.47 28.34 12.90
CA VAL A 6 -1.38 29.31 12.67
C VAL A 6 -1.20 29.62 11.18
N ASP A 7 -1.10 28.61 10.33
CA ASP A 7 -0.84 28.80 8.89
C ASP A 7 -2.00 29.55 8.21
N ASP A 8 -3.24 29.13 8.49
CA ASP A 8 -4.44 29.80 8.01
C ASP A 8 -4.61 31.20 8.62
N MET A 9 -4.26 31.39 9.90
CA MET A 9 -4.23 32.71 10.54
C MET A 9 -3.22 33.66 9.88
N LEU A 10 -2.04 33.17 9.49
CA LEU A 10 -1.04 33.98 8.80
C LEU A 10 -1.54 34.45 7.42
N ILE A 11 -2.29 33.60 6.70
CA ILE A 11 -2.93 33.99 5.44
C ILE A 11 -4.05 35.01 5.64
N GLU A 12 -4.86 34.81 6.68
CA GLU A 12 -5.91 35.75 7.05
C GLU A 12 -5.32 37.12 7.41
N MET A 13 -4.19 37.15 8.11
CA MET A 13 -3.47 38.38 8.47
C MET A 13 -2.91 39.15 7.27
N ILE A 14 -2.47 38.47 6.20
CA ILE A 14 -1.95 39.14 4.99
C ILE A 14 -3.05 39.45 3.96
N SER A 15 -4.24 38.85 4.09
CA SER A 15 -5.35 39.02 3.14
C SER A 15 -5.79 40.47 2.91
N PRO A 16 -5.89 41.34 3.94
CA PRO A 16 -6.17 42.76 3.74
C PRO A 16 -5.12 43.44 2.86
N LYS A 17 -3.83 43.13 3.08
CA LYS A 17 -2.73 43.69 2.30
C LYS A 17 -2.77 43.23 0.85
N VAL A 18 -3.07 41.96 0.62
CA VAL A 18 -3.23 41.40 -0.73
C VAL A 18 -4.38 42.11 -1.48
N LYS A 19 -5.48 42.42 -0.80
CA LYS A 19 -6.61 43.14 -1.41
C LYS A 19 -6.24 44.58 -1.78
N GLU A 20 -5.53 45.30 -0.91
CA GLU A 20 -4.98 46.62 -1.23
C GLU A 20 -4.07 46.58 -2.47
N ILE A 21 -3.25 45.53 -2.60
CA ILE A 21 -2.35 45.33 -3.74
C ILE A 21 -3.14 45.08 -5.03
N GLU A 22 -4.19 44.26 -4.99
CA GLU A 22 -5.07 43.99 -6.12
C GLU A 22 -5.79 45.27 -6.59
N GLU A 23 -6.25 46.11 -5.66
CA GLU A 23 -6.88 47.41 -5.98
C GLU A 23 -5.88 48.39 -6.61
N LYS A 24 -4.67 48.52 -6.05
CA LYS A 24 -3.59 49.34 -6.63
C LYS A 24 -3.26 48.89 -8.05
N PHE A 25 -3.08 47.60 -8.25
CA PHE A 25 -2.78 47.03 -9.56
C PHE A 25 -3.92 47.27 -10.56
N GLY A 26 -5.18 47.12 -10.13
CA GLY A 26 -6.37 47.41 -10.94
C GLY A 26 -6.51 48.88 -11.34
N ASN A 27 -6.01 49.79 -10.51
CA ASN A 27 -5.97 51.23 -10.79
C ASN A 27 -4.76 51.64 -11.67
N GLY A 28 -3.91 50.69 -12.07
CA GLY A 28 -2.71 50.95 -12.87
C GLY A 28 -1.54 51.54 -12.07
N GLU A 29 -1.59 51.48 -10.74
CA GLU A 29 -0.49 51.90 -9.89
C GLU A 29 0.63 50.84 -9.89
N GLY A 30 1.88 51.30 -9.82
CA GLY A 30 3.03 50.41 -9.70
C GLY A 30 3.07 49.71 -8.34
N LEU A 31 3.48 48.43 -8.34
CA LEU A 31 3.67 47.67 -7.10
C LEU A 31 5.01 48.00 -6.45
N THR A 32 4.99 48.19 -5.14
CA THR A 32 6.22 48.32 -4.35
C THR A 32 6.90 46.97 -4.15
N GLN A 33 8.15 46.96 -3.69
CA GLN A 33 8.85 45.72 -3.35
C GLN A 33 8.13 44.93 -2.25
N ASP A 34 7.52 45.61 -1.27
CA ASP A 34 6.77 44.96 -0.19
C ASP A 34 5.48 44.32 -0.71
N ASP A 35 4.82 44.97 -1.69
CA ASP A 35 3.65 44.41 -2.36
C ASP A 35 4.03 43.11 -3.11
N ILE A 36 5.14 43.14 -3.85
CA ILE A 36 5.69 41.96 -4.55
C ILE A 36 6.03 40.85 -3.54
N ASN A 37 6.71 41.17 -2.45
CA ASN A 37 7.07 40.20 -1.42
C ASN A 37 5.83 39.55 -0.78
N THR A 38 4.79 40.35 -0.51
CA THR A 38 3.51 39.85 0.04
C THR A 38 2.83 38.86 -0.92
N LEU A 39 2.82 39.17 -2.22
CA LEU A 39 2.28 38.26 -3.23
C LEU A 39 3.11 36.99 -3.38
N LEU A 40 4.45 37.09 -3.32
CA LEU A 40 5.35 35.94 -3.33
C LEU A 40 5.09 35.01 -2.13
N LEU A 41 4.93 35.58 -0.93
CA LEU A 41 4.61 34.81 0.27
C LEU A 41 3.26 34.08 0.14
N LYS A 42 2.22 34.76 -0.35
CA LYS A 42 0.91 34.13 -0.61
C LYS A 42 1.03 32.98 -1.63
N SER A 43 1.77 33.21 -2.71
CA SER A 43 2.00 32.20 -3.76
C SER A 43 2.74 30.97 -3.22
N GLN A 44 3.81 31.19 -2.45
CA GLN A 44 4.57 30.12 -1.79
C GLN A 44 3.72 29.33 -0.81
N TYR A 45 2.90 30.02 0.01
CA TYR A 45 1.97 29.36 0.91
C TYR A 45 0.99 28.45 0.15
N ASN A 46 0.35 28.97 -0.89
CA ASN A 46 -0.59 28.19 -1.70
C ASN A 46 0.07 26.95 -2.30
N HIS A 47 1.30 27.10 -2.81
CA HIS A 47 2.08 25.99 -3.35
C HIS A 47 2.41 24.95 -2.28
N ILE A 48 2.85 25.36 -1.08
CA ILE A 48 3.14 24.46 0.04
C ILE A 48 1.89 23.72 0.47
N ASN A 49 0.74 24.40 0.56
CA ASN A 49 -0.51 23.76 0.94
C ASN A 49 -0.97 22.73 -0.11
N HIS A 50 -0.75 23.00 -1.41
CA HIS A 50 -1.01 22.02 -2.46
C HIS A 50 -0.07 20.80 -2.37
N LEU A 51 1.22 21.03 -2.13
CA LEU A 51 2.19 19.95 -1.94
C LEU A 51 1.83 19.07 -0.75
N ASP A 52 1.36 19.67 0.34
CA ASP A 52 0.99 18.91 1.53
C ASP A 52 -0.27 18.06 1.29
N ALA A 53 -1.27 18.58 0.56
CA ALA A 53 -2.41 17.77 0.12
C ALA A 53 -1.97 16.57 -0.75
N LYS A 54 -0.99 16.77 -1.63
CA LYS A 54 -0.38 15.68 -2.41
C LYS A 54 0.39 14.69 -1.53
N LEU A 55 1.00 15.15 -0.46
CA LEU A 55 1.68 14.28 0.50
C LEU A 55 0.69 13.42 1.30
N ASP A 56 -0.47 13.98 1.68
CA ASP A 56 -1.55 13.23 2.31
C ASP A 56 -2.09 12.13 1.36
N GLU A 57 -2.28 12.44 0.07
CA GLU A 57 -2.67 11.47 -0.96
C GLU A 57 -1.64 10.33 -1.08
N VAL A 58 -0.35 10.67 -1.22
CA VAL A 58 0.73 9.68 -1.28
C VAL A 58 0.80 8.83 -0.01
N THR A 59 0.56 9.44 1.16
CA THR A 59 0.55 8.71 2.43
C THR A 59 -0.59 7.70 2.49
N ALA A 60 -1.77 8.06 1.99
CA ALA A 60 -2.91 7.15 1.87
C ALA A 60 -2.62 6.01 0.88
N ASP A 61 -2.06 6.31 -0.29
CA ASP A 61 -1.69 5.31 -1.29
C ASP A 61 -0.66 4.31 -0.75
N VAL A 62 0.36 4.80 -0.02
CA VAL A 62 1.37 3.94 0.61
C VAL A 62 0.76 3.07 1.71
N ALA A 63 -0.20 3.60 2.48
CA ALA A 63 -0.93 2.81 3.47
C ALA A 63 -1.74 1.68 2.80
N SER A 64 -2.45 1.99 1.71
CA SER A 64 -3.19 0.99 0.92
C SER A 64 -2.26 -0.08 0.33
N LEU A 65 -1.14 0.34 -0.26
CA LEU A 65 -0.16 -0.58 -0.82
C LEU A 65 0.43 -1.53 0.24
N LYS A 66 0.64 -1.04 1.47
CA LYS A 66 1.09 -1.86 2.59
C LYS A 66 0.06 -2.91 2.98
N GLU A 67 -1.23 -2.58 2.94
CA GLU A 67 -2.31 -3.54 3.19
C GLU A 67 -2.37 -4.61 2.09
N GLU A 68 -2.32 -4.22 0.82
CA GLU A 68 -2.26 -5.15 -0.31
C GLU A 68 -1.06 -6.10 -0.22
N PHE A 69 0.11 -5.58 0.13
CA PHE A 69 1.32 -6.39 0.32
C PHE A 69 1.17 -7.41 1.45
N ASN A 70 0.52 -7.03 2.56
CA ASN A 70 0.23 -7.97 3.65
C ASN A 70 -0.77 -9.05 3.21
N GLY A 71 -1.76 -8.69 2.40
CA GLY A 71 -2.69 -9.63 1.78
C GLY A 71 -1.96 -10.66 0.92
N LEU A 72 -1.10 -10.19 0.02
CA LEU A 72 -0.27 -11.05 -0.84
C LEU A 72 0.63 -12.00 -0.02
N LYS A 73 1.24 -11.49 1.07
CA LYS A 73 2.06 -12.32 1.96
C LYS A 73 1.23 -13.44 2.61
N SER A 74 0.00 -13.15 3.02
CA SER A 74 -0.92 -14.15 3.58
C SER A 74 -1.29 -15.22 2.54
N GLU A 75 -1.61 -14.81 1.31
CA GLU A 75 -1.89 -15.75 0.22
C GLU A 75 -0.70 -16.66 -0.09
N PHE A 76 0.52 -16.11 -0.03
CA PHE A 76 1.74 -16.87 -0.24
C PHE A 76 1.96 -17.94 0.84
N GLU A 77 1.69 -17.64 2.11
CA GLU A 77 1.76 -18.64 3.19
C GLU A 77 0.71 -19.75 3.01
N VAL A 78 -0.52 -19.41 2.60
CA VAL A 78 -1.56 -20.40 2.29
C VAL A 78 -1.16 -21.28 1.11
N LEU A 79 -0.57 -20.69 0.06
CA LEU A 79 -0.06 -21.43 -1.09
C LEU A 79 1.03 -22.42 -0.67
N LYS A 80 1.97 -21.99 0.17
CA LYS A 80 3.03 -22.87 0.70
C LYS A 80 2.46 -24.08 1.44
N VAL A 81 1.53 -23.86 2.35
CA VAL A 81 0.85 -24.95 3.08
C VAL A 81 0.10 -25.88 2.13
N SER A 82 -0.56 -25.33 1.11
CA SER A 82 -1.30 -26.11 0.12
C SER A 82 -0.39 -27.00 -0.72
N ILE A 83 0.80 -26.50 -1.09
CA ILE A 83 1.84 -27.28 -1.79
C ILE A 83 2.33 -28.41 -0.88
N GLU A 84 2.70 -28.11 0.36
CA GLU A 84 3.16 -29.11 1.34
C GLU A 84 2.11 -30.22 1.53
N HIS A 85 0.85 -29.85 1.73
CA HIS A 85 -0.24 -30.80 1.89
C HIS A 85 -0.48 -31.64 0.62
N THR A 86 -0.37 -31.04 -0.57
CA THR A 86 -0.52 -31.77 -1.85
C THR A 86 0.61 -32.78 -2.05
N ILE A 87 1.83 -32.41 -1.72
CA ILE A 87 2.99 -33.31 -1.75
C ILE A 87 2.79 -34.45 -0.75
N GLN A 88 2.44 -34.15 0.50
CA GLN A 88 2.18 -35.18 1.51
C GLN A 88 1.04 -36.12 1.10
N LYS A 89 -0.05 -35.59 0.56
CA LYS A 89 -1.19 -36.39 0.11
C LYS A 89 -0.81 -37.33 -1.03
N SER A 90 -0.04 -36.86 -2.00
CA SER A 90 0.42 -37.70 -3.11
C SER A 90 1.41 -38.77 -2.64
N LEU A 91 2.36 -38.42 -1.76
CA LEU A 91 3.28 -39.37 -1.14
C LEU A 91 2.55 -40.45 -0.32
N ASN A 92 1.61 -40.05 0.54
CA ASN A 92 0.85 -40.99 1.38
C ASN A 92 -0.01 -41.94 0.53
N LYS A 93 -0.64 -41.44 -0.56
CA LYS A 93 -1.40 -42.28 -1.49
C LYS A 93 -0.50 -43.31 -2.19
N ASN A 94 0.68 -42.89 -2.64
CA ASN A 94 1.65 -43.78 -3.28
C ASN A 94 2.16 -44.84 -2.30
N MET A 95 2.48 -44.45 -1.07
CA MET A 95 2.91 -45.36 -0.01
C MET A 95 1.84 -46.41 0.33
N LEU A 96 0.58 -45.99 0.45
CA LEU A 96 -0.54 -46.91 0.68
C LEU A 96 -0.68 -47.94 -0.45
N MET A 97 -0.57 -47.50 -1.70
CA MET A 97 -0.65 -48.39 -2.86
C MET A 97 0.51 -49.41 -2.87
N LEU A 98 1.74 -48.98 -2.55
CA LEU A 98 2.89 -49.87 -2.41
C LEU A 98 2.68 -50.92 -1.31
N PHE A 99 2.18 -50.51 -0.13
CA PHE A 99 1.85 -51.46 0.94
C PHE A 99 0.76 -52.45 0.52
N GLY A 100 -0.26 -51.99 -0.21
CA GLY A 100 -1.29 -52.86 -0.78
C GLY A 100 -0.71 -53.90 -1.74
N MET A 101 0.16 -53.47 -2.66
CA MET A 101 0.85 -54.38 -3.58
C MET A 101 1.74 -55.39 -2.86
N MET A 102 2.56 -54.94 -1.91
CA MET A 102 3.40 -55.83 -1.10
C MET A 102 2.58 -56.87 -0.34
N GLY A 103 1.46 -56.44 0.28
CA GLY A 103 0.53 -57.35 0.95
C GLY A 103 -0.03 -58.41 0.00
N PHE A 104 -0.48 -57.97 -1.18
CA PHE A 104 -0.98 -58.87 -2.22
C PHE A 104 0.09 -59.88 -2.67
N PHE A 105 1.32 -59.43 -2.96
CA PHE A 105 2.43 -60.31 -3.32
C PHE A 105 2.73 -61.36 -2.24
N LEU A 106 2.78 -60.96 -0.97
CA LEU A 106 3.01 -61.89 0.14
C LEU A 106 1.90 -62.93 0.26
N THR A 107 0.64 -62.55 0.04
CA THR A 107 -0.48 -63.51 0.06
C THR A 107 -0.40 -64.50 -1.09
N LEU A 108 -0.08 -64.06 -2.30
CA LEU A 108 0.10 -64.94 -3.45
C LEU A 108 1.27 -65.90 -3.26
N SER A 109 2.42 -65.40 -2.78
CA SER A 109 3.60 -66.23 -2.50
C SER A 109 3.27 -67.37 -1.54
N LYS A 110 2.56 -67.06 -0.44
CA LYS A 110 2.15 -68.08 0.53
C LYS A 110 1.18 -69.12 -0.03
N ILE A 111 0.31 -68.73 -0.96
CA ILE A 111 -0.62 -69.67 -1.61
C ILE A 111 0.18 -70.60 -2.53
N ILE A 112 1.08 -70.05 -3.35
CA ILE A 112 1.93 -70.83 -4.24
C ILE A 112 2.77 -71.83 -3.46
N ASP A 113 3.42 -71.41 -2.37
CA ASP A 113 4.19 -72.32 -1.49
C ASP A 113 3.35 -73.45 -0.86
N LYS A 114 2.03 -73.28 -0.74
CA LYS A 114 1.11 -74.28 -0.18
C LYS A 114 0.59 -75.29 -1.21
N PHE A 115 0.62 -74.92 -2.49
CA PHE A 115 0.08 -75.72 -3.60
C PHE A 115 1.15 -76.24 -4.57
N GLY A 116 2.39 -75.77 -4.46
CA GLY A 116 3.57 -76.23 -5.20
C GLY A 116 4.40 -77.28 -4.48
#